data_AF-A0A917EGA9-F1
#
_entry.id   AF-A0A917EGA9-F1
#
_cell.length_a   1.000
_cell.length_b   1.000
_cell.length_c   1.000
_cell.angle_alpha   90.00
_cell.angle_beta   90.00
_cell.angle_gamma   90.00
#
_symmetry.space_group_name_H-M   'P 1'
#
loop_
_entity.id
_entity.type
_entity.pdbx_description
1 polymer ?
#
loop_
_entity_poly.entity_id
_entity_poly.type
_entity_poly.pdbx_seq_one_letter_code
_entity_poly.pdbx_strand_id
1 'polypeptide(L)'
;MPEHDEFDIFMKMLQIIEKKQDSYFGNISEEQQAKALQVIHKIEGNVYFQSAEQQEVVVGDQYKGGQVGAMGPNASATGNTFQQIWQENEGSLDLTSLASELETLRKALRSEATELEHDVAIGEIAAAQAAAASGDGPKALEHLRNAGNWALDIASKIGTGVATAAIKSGLGI
;
A
#
# COMPACT_ATOMS: atom_id res chain seq x y z
N MET A 1 -35.14 65.14 8.00
CA MET A 1 -34.02 64.43 7.36
C MET A 1 -33.32 63.69 8.48
N PRO A 2 -33.21 62.35 8.46
CA PRO A 2 -32.47 61.67 9.51
C PRO A 2 -30.97 61.91 9.25
N GLU A 3 -30.29 62.53 10.21
CA GLU A 3 -28.84 62.57 10.26
C GLU A 3 -28.35 61.14 10.37
N HIS A 4 -27.72 60.64 9.30
CA HIS A 4 -26.98 59.39 9.38
C HIS A 4 -25.77 59.65 10.26
N ASP A 5 -25.73 59.01 11.43
CA ASP A 5 -24.60 59.02 12.35
C ASP A 5 -23.33 58.59 11.59
N GLU A 6 -22.18 59.16 11.91
CA GLU A 6 -20.89 58.76 11.32
C GLU A 6 -20.66 57.25 11.48
N PHE A 7 -21.22 56.66 12.53
CA PHE A 7 -21.25 55.22 12.75
C PHE A 7 -22.05 54.45 11.67
N ASP A 8 -23.18 54.96 11.18
CA ASP A 8 -23.95 54.32 10.11
C ASP A 8 -23.17 54.30 8.79
N ILE A 9 -22.41 55.36 8.52
CA ILE A 9 -21.54 55.46 7.34
C ILE A 9 -20.41 54.45 7.46
N PHE A 10 -19.77 54.35 8.64
CA PHE A 10 -18.73 53.36 8.92
C PHE A 10 -19.25 51.92 8.75
N MET A 11 -20.43 51.61 9.29
CA MET A 11 -21.04 50.27 9.16
C MET A 11 -21.40 49.92 7.72
N LYS A 12 -21.89 50.89 6.93
CA LYS A 12 -22.11 50.68 5.49
C LYS A 12 -20.81 50.48 4.72
N MET A 13 -19.74 51.20 5.07
CA MET A 13 -18.43 50.98 4.46
C MET A 13 -17.88 49.58 4.79
N LEU A 14 -18.03 49.11 6.02
CA LEU A 14 -17.67 47.73 6.42
C LEU A 14 -18.42 46.68 5.58
N GLN A 15 -19.74 46.81 5.46
CA GLN A 15 -20.54 45.91 4.62
C GLN A 15 -20.11 45.91 3.15
N ILE A 16 -19.74 47.08 2.61
CA ILE A 16 -19.24 47.19 1.24
C ILE A 16 -17.86 46.52 1.10
N ILE A 17 -16.99 46.64 2.11
CA ILE A 17 -15.67 46.01 2.12
C ILE A 17 -15.82 44.48 2.19
N GLU A 18 -16.66 43.95 3.08
CA GLU A 18 -16.95 42.51 3.17
C GLU A 18 -17.52 41.98 1.85
N LYS A 19 -18.53 42.66 1.29
CA LYS A 19 -19.14 42.26 0.01
C LYS A 19 -18.16 42.35 -1.17
N LYS A 20 -17.21 43.29 -1.13
CA LYS A 20 -16.13 43.36 -2.12
C LYS A 20 -15.09 42.26 -1.90
N GLN A 21 -14.77 41.92 -0.65
CA GLN A 21 -13.86 40.82 -0.35
C GLN A 21 -14.40 39.50 -0.91
N ASP A 22 -15.70 39.23 -0.75
CA ASP A 22 -16.37 38.07 -1.34
C ASP A 22 -16.42 38.10 -2.88
N SER A 23 -16.41 39.29 -3.50
CA SER A 23 -16.38 39.43 -4.96
C SER A 23 -14.98 39.30 -5.56
N TYR A 24 -13.94 39.67 -4.80
CA TYR A 24 -12.53 39.54 -5.20
C TYR A 24 -12.01 38.12 -4.94
N PHE A 25 -12.43 37.51 -3.84
CA PHE A 25 -12.19 36.11 -3.51
C PHE A 25 -13.51 35.36 -3.73
N GLY A 26 -13.90 35.17 -4.99
CA GLY A 26 -15.11 34.41 -5.31
C GLY A 26 -15.13 33.10 -4.53
N ASN A 27 -16.27 32.75 -3.95
CA ASN A 27 -16.47 31.52 -3.17
C ASN A 27 -15.89 30.32 -3.91
N ILE A 28 -14.71 29.89 -3.49
CA ILE A 28 -14.01 28.75 -4.06
C ILE A 28 -14.89 27.55 -3.77
N SER A 29 -15.42 26.88 -4.80
CA SER A 29 -16.23 25.67 -4.60
C SER A 29 -15.40 24.61 -3.87
N GLU A 30 -16.05 23.70 -3.14
CA GLU A 30 -15.33 22.60 -2.47
C GLU A 30 -14.40 21.83 -3.43
N GLU A 31 -14.81 21.69 -4.70
CA GLU A 31 -14.00 21.08 -5.74
C GLU A 31 -12.76 21.91 -6.09
N GLN A 32 -12.89 23.23 -6.16
CA GLN A 32 -11.76 24.14 -6.39
C GLN A 32 -10.83 24.21 -5.17
N GLN A 33 -11.38 24.11 -3.95
CA GLN A 33 -10.58 24.01 -2.72
C GLN A 33 -9.80 22.68 -2.70
N ALA A 34 -10.42 21.57 -3.08
CA ALA A 34 -9.76 20.27 -3.19
C ALA A 34 -8.66 20.28 -4.26
N LYS A 35 -8.91 20.90 -5.43
CA LYS A 35 -7.88 21.09 -6.47
C LYS A 35 -6.74 21.98 -6.00
N ALA A 36 -7.03 23.07 -5.29
CA ALA A 36 -6.03 23.94 -4.70
C ALA A 36 -5.18 23.20 -3.66
N LEU A 37 -5.79 22.38 -2.80
CA LEU A 37 -5.09 21.54 -1.83
C LEU A 37 -4.22 20.47 -2.51
N GLN A 38 -4.68 19.85 -3.59
CA GLN A 38 -3.87 18.93 -4.38
C GLN A 38 -2.66 19.62 -5.03
N VAL A 39 -2.86 20.84 -5.55
CA VAL A 39 -1.77 21.64 -6.12
C VAL A 39 -0.81 22.09 -5.03
N ILE A 40 -1.30 22.52 -3.87
CA ILE A 40 -0.47 22.87 -2.70
C ILE A 40 0.32 21.65 -2.24
N HIS A 41 -0.30 20.47 -2.13
CA HIS A 41 0.42 19.25 -1.75
C HIS A 41 1.48 18.83 -2.77
N LYS A 42 1.19 19.00 -4.07
CA LYS A 42 2.16 18.77 -5.16
C LYS A 42 3.27 19.82 -5.18
N ILE A 43 2.96 21.07 -4.82
CA ILE A 43 3.92 22.16 -4.72
C ILE A 43 4.76 21.96 -3.46
N GLU A 44 4.20 21.76 -2.27
CA GLU A 44 4.94 21.45 -1.04
C GLU A 44 5.83 20.22 -1.26
N GLY A 45 5.28 19.14 -1.82
CA GLY A 45 6.05 17.95 -2.21
C GLY A 45 7.19 18.23 -3.19
N ASN A 46 7.08 19.25 -4.04
CA ASN A 46 8.15 19.68 -4.97
C ASN A 46 9.02 20.83 -4.43
N VAL A 47 8.55 21.63 -3.47
CA VAL A 47 9.23 22.79 -2.87
C VAL A 47 10.23 22.30 -1.82
N TYR A 48 10.00 21.12 -1.22
CA TYR A 48 11.04 20.41 -0.48
C TYR A 48 12.21 19.90 -1.35
N PHE A 49 12.20 20.11 -2.68
CA PHE A 49 13.31 19.75 -3.57
C PHE A 49 14.08 20.94 -4.15
N GLN A 50 13.73 22.20 -3.86
CA GLN A 50 14.46 23.35 -4.40
C GLN A 50 14.54 24.54 -3.42
N SER A 51 15.35 24.41 -2.36
CA SER A 51 16.14 25.52 -1.78
C SER A 51 16.81 25.13 -0.47
N ALA A 52 18.01 24.54 -0.58
CA ALA A 52 19.18 24.80 0.26
C ALA A 52 20.25 23.75 -0.09
N GLU A 53 21.06 24.04 -1.13
CA GLU A 53 22.41 23.48 -1.17
C GLU A 53 23.23 24.15 -0.05
N GLN A 54 22.93 23.81 1.20
CA GLN A 54 24.00 23.75 2.19
C GLN A 54 24.77 22.49 1.85
N GLN A 55 25.99 22.67 1.37
CA GLN A 55 26.92 21.57 1.14
C GLN A 55 27.16 20.90 2.50
N GLU A 56 26.40 19.85 2.78
CA GLU A 56 26.57 19.00 3.95
C GLU A 56 27.99 18.43 3.85
N VAL A 57 28.90 18.88 4.72
CA VAL A 57 30.24 18.29 4.80
C VAL A 57 30.08 16.92 5.46
N VAL A 58 29.74 15.94 4.64
CA VAL A 58 29.66 14.54 5.06
C VAL A 58 31.08 14.01 5.19
N VAL A 59 31.54 13.83 6.42
CA VAL A 59 32.77 13.09 6.72
C VAL A 59 32.38 11.67 7.11
N GLY A 60 32.28 10.78 6.11
CA GLY A 60 31.85 9.38 6.27
C GLY A 60 30.98 8.89 5.12
N ASP A 61 30.43 7.67 5.24
CA ASP A 61 29.51 7.12 4.24
C ASP A 61 28.08 7.65 4.47
N GLN A 62 27.45 8.18 3.42
CA GLN A 62 26.04 8.57 3.43
C GLN A 62 25.25 7.58 2.57
N TYR A 63 24.23 6.95 3.15
CA TYR A 63 23.34 6.05 2.43
C TYR A 63 21.91 6.60 2.43
N LYS A 64 21.31 6.75 1.25
CA LYS A 64 19.91 7.17 1.06
C LYS A 64 19.22 6.14 0.14
N GLY A 65 18.02 5.69 0.49
CA GLY A 65 17.24 4.74 -0.32
C GLY A 65 15.77 4.72 0.08
N GLY A 66 14.91 4.35 -0.88
CA GLY A 66 13.45 4.23 -0.67
C GLY A 66 13.10 2.93 0.07
N GLN A 67 12.87 1.84 -0.67
CA GLN A 67 12.80 0.51 -0.07
C GLN A 67 14.20 -0.09 0.01
N VAL A 68 14.66 -0.35 1.24
CA VAL A 68 16.03 -0.79 1.50
C VAL A 68 16.02 -2.03 2.36
N GLY A 69 16.52 -3.14 1.82
CA GLY A 69 16.61 -4.41 2.56
C GLY A 69 17.69 -4.36 3.65
N ALA A 70 18.89 -3.90 3.30
CA ALA A 70 20.03 -3.72 4.21
C ALA A 70 20.91 -2.56 3.70
N MET A 71 21.43 -1.72 4.59
CA MET A 71 22.20 -0.53 4.24
C MET A 71 23.29 -0.23 5.27
N GLY A 72 24.55 -0.09 4.83
CA GLY A 72 25.71 0.16 5.69
C GLY A 72 26.75 -0.98 5.68
N PRO A 73 27.95 -0.75 6.26
CA PRO A 73 28.99 -1.77 6.35
C PRO A 73 28.54 -2.95 7.22
N ASN A 74 28.71 -4.18 6.74
CA ASN A 74 28.21 -5.43 7.36
C ASN A 74 26.67 -5.56 7.45
N ALA A 75 25.91 -4.78 6.69
CA ALA A 75 24.46 -4.91 6.69
C ALA A 75 24.02 -6.20 5.96
N SER A 76 23.14 -6.98 6.58
CA SER A 76 22.54 -8.20 6.01
C SER A 76 21.03 -8.18 6.19
N ALA A 77 20.30 -8.71 5.22
CA ALA A 77 18.86 -8.87 5.27
C ALA A 77 18.45 -10.29 4.90
N THR A 78 17.62 -10.91 5.73
CA THR A 78 17.09 -12.25 5.50
C THR A 78 15.58 -12.21 5.73
N GLY A 79 14.79 -12.72 4.78
CA GLY A 79 13.32 -12.76 4.90
C GLY A 79 12.57 -11.50 4.42
N ASN A 80 13.27 -10.44 3.99
CA ASN A 80 12.63 -9.17 3.60
C ASN A 80 11.77 -9.28 2.32
N THR A 81 12.01 -10.28 1.46
CA THR A 81 11.31 -10.44 0.18
C THR A 81 9.81 -10.65 0.37
N PHE A 82 9.40 -11.55 1.27
CA PHE A 82 7.97 -11.85 1.46
C PHE A 82 7.23 -10.77 2.24
N GLN A 83 7.93 -10.03 3.12
CA GLN A 83 7.35 -8.87 3.79
C GLN A 83 7.00 -7.77 2.77
N GLN A 84 7.88 -7.54 1.80
CA GLN A 84 7.63 -6.56 0.73
C GLN A 84 6.50 -7.00 -0.19
N ILE A 85 6.52 -8.26 -0.67
CA ILE A 85 5.43 -8.80 -1.49
C ILE A 85 4.10 -8.74 -0.74
N TRP A 86 4.10 -9.04 0.56
CA TRP A 86 2.91 -8.90 1.40
C TRP A 86 2.41 -7.45 1.43
N GLN A 87 3.28 -6.47 1.69
CA GLN A 87 2.88 -5.05 1.72
C GLN A 87 2.27 -4.58 0.38
N GLU A 88 2.75 -5.11 -0.75
CA GLU A 88 2.18 -4.83 -2.08
C GLU A 88 0.80 -5.47 -2.29
N ASN A 89 0.47 -6.53 -1.55
CA ASN A 89 -0.75 -7.34 -1.73
C ASN A 89 -1.70 -7.35 -0.52
N GLU A 90 -1.36 -6.72 0.60
CA GLU A 90 -2.12 -6.75 1.86
C GLU A 90 -3.56 -6.23 1.69
N GLY A 91 -3.76 -5.28 0.78
CA GLY A 91 -5.08 -4.74 0.44
C GLY A 91 -5.91 -5.59 -0.51
N SER A 92 -5.32 -6.60 -1.17
CA SER A 92 -5.98 -7.43 -2.18
C SER A 92 -6.16 -8.90 -1.77
N LEU A 93 -5.35 -9.40 -0.83
CA LEU A 93 -5.41 -10.77 -0.33
C LEU A 93 -6.21 -10.87 0.97
N ASP A 94 -7.42 -11.44 0.88
CA ASP A 94 -8.19 -11.84 2.07
C ASP A 94 -7.66 -13.16 2.64
N LEU A 95 -6.98 -13.08 3.79
CA LEU A 95 -6.41 -14.24 4.49
C LEU A 95 -7.45 -15.26 4.95
N THR A 96 -8.69 -14.83 5.24
CA THR A 96 -9.76 -15.74 5.67
C THR A 96 -10.22 -16.59 4.49
N SER A 97 -10.51 -15.94 3.36
CA SER A 97 -10.85 -16.64 2.11
C SER A 97 -9.69 -17.50 1.63
N LEU A 98 -8.45 -17.02 1.72
CA LEU A 98 -7.26 -17.78 1.39
C LEU A 98 -7.17 -19.07 2.20
N ALA A 99 -7.33 -19.02 3.52
CA ALA A 99 -7.26 -20.22 4.36
C ALA A 99 -8.33 -21.27 3.97
N SER A 100 -9.55 -20.83 3.64
CA SER A 100 -10.64 -21.71 3.18
C SER A 100 -10.33 -22.34 1.82
N GLU A 101 -9.84 -21.56 0.86
CA GLU A 101 -9.47 -22.07 -0.45
C GLU A 101 -8.26 -23.01 -0.38
N LEU A 102 -7.26 -22.72 0.46
CA LEU A 102 -6.10 -23.60 0.67
C LEU A 102 -6.51 -24.94 1.30
N GLU A 103 -7.55 -24.98 2.14
CA GLU A 103 -8.10 -26.26 2.61
C GLU A 103 -8.65 -27.11 1.44
N THR A 104 -9.37 -26.47 0.53
CA THR A 104 -9.94 -27.12 -0.66
C THR A 104 -8.83 -27.61 -1.60
N LEU A 105 -7.84 -26.76 -1.86
CA LEU A 105 -6.67 -27.10 -2.66
C LEU A 105 -5.89 -28.27 -2.05
N ARG A 106 -5.63 -28.26 -0.75
CA ARG A 106 -4.92 -29.36 -0.05
C ARG A 106 -5.63 -30.70 -0.22
N LYS A 107 -6.97 -30.72 -0.16
CA LYS A 107 -7.76 -31.93 -0.39
C LYS A 107 -7.63 -32.43 -1.83
N ALA A 108 -7.68 -31.52 -2.81
CA ALA A 108 -7.50 -31.86 -4.22
C ALA A 108 -6.08 -32.40 -4.50
N LEU A 109 -5.04 -31.74 -3.99
CA LEU A 109 -3.65 -32.17 -4.16
C LEU A 109 -3.41 -33.59 -3.63
N ARG A 110 -3.98 -33.93 -2.47
CA ARG A 110 -3.90 -35.30 -1.91
C ARG A 110 -4.51 -36.37 -2.83
N SER A 111 -5.49 -36.02 -3.65
CA SER A 111 -6.10 -36.96 -4.60
C SER A 111 -5.28 -37.14 -5.88
N GLU A 112 -4.40 -36.19 -6.20
CA GLU A 112 -3.55 -36.21 -7.41
C GLU A 112 -2.06 -36.49 -7.09
N ALA A 113 -1.71 -36.71 -5.81
CA ALA A 113 -0.34 -36.97 -5.38
C ALA A 113 0.15 -38.37 -5.80
N THR A 114 1.31 -38.43 -6.46
CA THR A 114 1.93 -39.68 -6.95
C THR A 114 3.44 -39.71 -6.74
N GLU A 115 4.06 -38.56 -6.45
CA GLU A 115 5.50 -38.36 -6.33
C GLU A 115 5.84 -37.74 -4.97
N LEU A 116 7.08 -37.90 -4.50
CA LEU A 116 7.50 -37.38 -3.19
C LEU A 116 7.41 -35.85 -3.14
N GLU A 117 7.71 -35.20 -4.26
CA GLU A 117 7.62 -33.76 -4.45
C GLU A 117 6.19 -33.25 -4.24
N HIS A 118 5.17 -34.07 -4.56
CA HIS A 118 3.77 -33.73 -4.31
C HIS A 118 3.46 -33.70 -2.81
N ASP A 119 4.04 -34.61 -2.02
CA ASP A 119 3.88 -34.61 -0.57
C ASP A 119 4.49 -33.36 0.08
N VAL A 120 5.65 -32.92 -0.42
CA VAL A 120 6.29 -31.65 0.00
C VAL A 120 5.35 -30.48 -0.29
N ALA A 121 4.83 -30.38 -1.52
CA ALA A 121 3.92 -29.32 -1.88
C ALA A 121 2.63 -29.33 -1.04
N ILE A 122 2.07 -30.50 -0.72
CA ILE A 122 0.93 -30.64 0.19
C ILE A 122 1.27 -30.13 1.59
N GLY A 123 2.48 -30.41 2.09
CA GLY A 123 2.98 -29.93 3.37
C GLY A 123 3.08 -28.39 3.40
N GLU A 124 3.64 -27.80 2.35
CA GLU A 124 3.75 -26.34 2.21
C GLU A 124 2.37 -25.68 2.10
N ILE A 125 1.41 -26.24 1.36
CA ILE A 125 0.04 -25.72 1.31
C ILE A 125 -0.63 -25.81 2.70
N ALA A 126 -0.39 -26.87 3.46
CA ALA A 126 -0.91 -26.98 4.83
C ALA A 126 -0.30 -25.92 5.76
N ALA A 127 1.01 -25.65 5.64
CA ALA A 127 1.69 -24.62 6.41
C ALA A 127 1.19 -23.21 6.02
N ALA A 128 1.01 -22.94 4.73
CA ALA A 128 0.42 -21.70 4.23
C ALA A 128 -1.01 -21.50 4.76
N GLN A 129 -1.83 -22.55 4.78
CA GLN A 129 -3.18 -22.52 5.33
C GLN A 129 -3.16 -22.09 6.80
N ALA A 130 -2.27 -22.68 7.61
CA ALA A 130 -2.14 -22.35 9.02
C ALA A 130 -1.66 -20.91 9.23
N ALA A 131 -0.66 -20.46 8.46
CA ALA A 131 -0.17 -19.09 8.49
C ALA A 131 -1.27 -18.07 8.15
N ALA A 132 -2.02 -18.30 7.06
CA ALA A 132 -3.15 -17.47 6.67
C ALA A 132 -4.23 -17.41 7.75
N ALA A 133 -4.59 -18.55 8.36
CA ALA A 133 -5.56 -18.62 9.45
C ALA A 133 -5.09 -17.87 10.72
N SER A 134 -3.78 -17.76 10.93
CA SER A 134 -3.18 -16.99 12.04
C SER A 134 -2.97 -15.51 11.73
N GLY A 135 -3.28 -15.05 10.51
CA GLY A 135 -3.07 -13.68 10.08
C GLY A 135 -1.65 -13.36 9.61
N ASP A 136 -0.79 -14.37 9.43
CA ASP A 136 0.59 -14.19 9.00
C ASP A 136 0.70 -14.32 7.47
N GLY A 137 0.34 -13.23 6.78
CA GLY A 137 0.38 -13.14 5.33
C GLY A 137 1.77 -13.35 4.70
N PRO A 138 2.84 -12.70 5.19
CA PRO A 138 4.20 -12.92 4.69
C PRO A 138 4.62 -14.40 4.78
N LYS A 139 4.34 -15.06 5.91
CA LYS A 139 4.64 -16.47 6.10
C LYS A 139 3.80 -17.36 5.19
N ALA A 140 2.53 -17.02 4.98
CA ALA A 140 1.69 -17.73 4.02
C ALA A 140 2.29 -17.66 2.61
N LEU A 141 2.72 -16.47 2.15
CA LEU A 141 3.36 -16.30 0.85
C LEU A 141 4.67 -17.08 0.71
N GLU A 142 5.48 -17.13 1.77
CA GLU A 142 6.72 -17.94 1.82
C GLU A 142 6.42 -19.41 1.52
N HIS A 143 5.45 -19.99 2.24
CA HIS A 143 5.03 -21.38 2.04
C HIS A 143 4.40 -21.61 0.67
N LEU A 144 3.58 -20.67 0.18
CA LEU A 144 2.98 -20.78 -1.15
C LEU A 144 4.02 -20.78 -2.26
N ARG A 145 5.13 -20.04 -2.10
CA ARG A 145 6.25 -20.11 -3.04
C ARG A 145 6.89 -21.50 -3.06
N ASN A 146 7.07 -22.10 -1.89
CA ASN A 146 7.68 -23.43 -1.76
C ASN A 146 6.77 -24.54 -2.29
N ALA A 147 5.45 -24.35 -2.27
CA ALA A 147 4.50 -25.29 -2.88
C ALA A 147 4.65 -25.42 -4.41
N GLY A 148 5.16 -24.37 -5.06
CA GLY A 148 5.62 -24.42 -6.45
C GLY A 148 4.53 -24.50 -7.53
N ASN A 149 4.96 -24.71 -8.78
CA ASN A 149 4.08 -24.69 -9.95
C ASN A 149 3.04 -25.81 -9.96
N TRP A 150 3.36 -26.98 -9.40
CA TRP A 150 2.39 -28.08 -9.37
C TRP A 150 1.15 -27.72 -8.55
N ALA A 151 1.32 -27.08 -7.39
CA ALA A 151 0.20 -26.58 -6.61
C ALA A 151 -0.60 -25.50 -7.35
N LEU A 152 0.08 -24.64 -8.12
CA LEU A 152 -0.55 -23.61 -8.96
C LEU A 152 -1.42 -24.23 -10.08
N ASP A 153 -0.92 -25.26 -10.75
CA ASP A 153 -1.63 -25.94 -11.83
C ASP A 153 -2.94 -26.54 -11.33
N ILE A 154 -2.88 -27.24 -10.19
CA ILE A 154 -4.07 -27.82 -9.55
C ILE A 154 -5.02 -26.73 -9.04
N ALA A 155 -4.51 -25.67 -8.41
CA ALA A 155 -5.33 -24.54 -7.95
C ALA A 155 -6.11 -23.89 -9.09
N SER A 156 -5.46 -23.72 -10.24
CA SER A 156 -6.07 -23.18 -11.46
C SER A 156 -7.13 -24.14 -12.02
N LYS A 157 -6.87 -25.45 -11.99
CA LYS A 157 -7.78 -26.49 -12.48
C LYS A 157 -9.07 -26.59 -11.65
N ILE A 158 -8.98 -26.45 -10.32
CA ILE A 158 -10.14 -26.56 -9.41
C ILE A 158 -10.86 -25.23 -9.18
N GLY A 159 -10.29 -24.11 -9.64
CA GLY A 159 -10.93 -22.79 -9.59
C GLY A 159 -10.84 -22.08 -8.24
N THR A 160 -9.80 -22.32 -7.45
CA THR A 160 -9.52 -21.57 -6.21
C THR A 160 -8.84 -20.24 -6.57
N GLY A 161 -9.63 -19.20 -6.81
CA GLY A 161 -9.15 -17.92 -7.35
C GLY A 161 -8.21 -17.15 -6.43
N VAL A 162 -8.52 -17.08 -5.13
CA VAL A 162 -7.68 -16.41 -4.13
C VAL A 162 -6.38 -17.18 -3.92
N ALA A 163 -6.45 -18.50 -3.78
CA ALA A 163 -5.25 -19.34 -3.65
C ALA A 163 -4.37 -19.27 -4.90
N THR A 164 -4.97 -19.27 -6.10
CA THR A 164 -4.23 -19.12 -7.37
C THR A 164 -3.49 -17.79 -7.42
N ALA A 165 -4.15 -16.68 -7.08
CA ALA A 165 -3.53 -15.36 -7.04
C ALA A 165 -2.40 -15.29 -6.00
N ALA A 166 -2.61 -15.87 -4.82
CA ALA A 166 -1.62 -15.89 -3.76
C ALA A 166 -0.37 -16.71 -4.13
N ILE A 167 -0.55 -17.88 -4.75
CA ILE A 167 0.57 -18.71 -5.23
C ILE A 167 1.36 -17.98 -6.32
N LYS A 168 0.67 -17.34 -7.28
CA LYS A 168 1.33 -16.52 -8.31
C LYS A 168 2.15 -15.38 -7.71
N SER A 169 1.58 -14.66 -6.74
CA SER A 169 2.27 -13.61 -6.00
C SER A 169 3.54 -14.14 -5.28
N GLY A 170 3.43 -15.29 -4.60
CA GLY A 170 4.58 -15.94 -3.97
C GLY A 170 5.67 -16.39 -4.96
N LEU A 171 5.28 -16.82 -6.16
CA LEU A 171 6.18 -17.19 -7.26
C LEU A 171 6.74 -15.99 -8.04
N GLY A 172 6.15 -14.80 -7.89
CA GLY A 172 6.54 -13.58 -8.59
C GLY A 172 6.09 -13.53 -10.06
N ILE A 173 4.92 -14.09 -10.39
CA ILE A 173 4.37 -14.16 -11.76
C ILE A 173 2.96 -13.60 -11.89
#